data_AF-Q85KH3-F1
#
_entry.id   AF-Q85KH3-F1
#
_cell.length_a   1.000
_cell.length_b   1.000
_cell.length_c   1.000
_cell.angle_alpha   90.00
_cell.angle_beta   90.00
_cell.angle_gamma   90.00
#
_symmetry.space_group_name_H-M   'P 1'
#
loop_
_entity.id
_entity.type
_entity.pdbx_description
1 polymer ?
#
loop_
_entity_poly.entity_id
_entity_poly.type
_entity_poly.pdbx_seq_one_letter_code
_entity_poly.pdbx_strand_id
1 'polypeptide(L)'
;LILEFIMMMNYNFFLVLLYFLSMLFTIMYSIRLMMISFMKNYMFMSFSLFENLKFMNISMIILYFMSMFMGSILSWLFMYNLNLIVLMKETKMFLLLWLLLFMLLMKLFIDMELFVKKFINIKFFIYKMFNMDNFSIEVINILKFGNLYYKIIEKGWNELYSGQGVIYLYIYLMKYFMKFKYMNFLIFIILYTYMIVFILLF
;
A
#
# COMPACT_ATOMS: atom_id res chain seq x y z
N LEU A 1 6.46 -9.72 -32.24
CA LEU A 1 5.05 -10.16 -32.21
C LEU A 1 4.14 -9.19 -31.45
N ILE A 2 4.14 -9.12 -30.11
CA ILE A 2 3.15 -8.29 -29.38
C ILE A 2 3.22 -6.81 -29.79
N LEU A 3 4.42 -6.24 -29.84
CA LEU A 3 4.59 -4.83 -30.20
C LEU A 3 4.27 -4.57 -31.68
N GLU A 4 4.54 -5.53 -32.56
CA GLU A 4 4.11 -5.46 -33.96
C GLU A 4 2.58 -5.53 -34.10
N PHE A 5 1.90 -6.32 -33.26
CA PHE A 5 0.45 -6.37 -33.22
C PHE A 5 -0.15 -5.05 -32.73
N ILE A 6 0.43 -4.43 -31.70
CA ILE A 6 0.04 -3.10 -31.22
C ILE A 6 0.22 -2.05 -32.32
N MET A 7 1.27 -2.16 -33.14
CA MET A 7 1.53 -1.26 -34.25
C MET A 7 0.58 -1.41 -35.43
N MET A 8 0.10 -2.63 -35.67
CA MET A 8 -0.90 -2.89 -36.69
C MET A 8 -2.27 -2.35 -36.27
N MET A 9 -2.55 -2.37 -34.97
CA MET A 9 -3.81 -1.86 -34.44
C MET A 9 -3.82 -0.34 -34.38
N ASN A 10 -4.99 0.25 -34.63
CA ASN A 10 -5.22 1.69 -34.54
C ASN A 10 -5.34 2.15 -33.08
N TYR A 11 -4.35 1.86 -32.24
CA TYR A 11 -4.26 2.42 -30.90
C TYR A 11 -3.86 3.89 -30.96
N ASN A 12 -4.28 4.65 -29.95
CA ASN A 12 -3.82 6.03 -29.78
C ASN A 12 -2.29 6.09 -29.75
N PHE A 13 -1.73 7.06 -30.46
CA PHE A 13 -0.27 7.28 -30.51
C PHE A 13 0.35 7.36 -29.11
N PHE A 14 -0.35 7.96 -28.14
CA PHE A 14 0.09 8.01 -26.75
C PHE A 14 0.26 6.62 -26.11
N LEU A 15 -0.65 5.68 -26.38
CA LEU A 15 -0.54 4.30 -25.87
C LEU A 15 0.65 3.59 -26.52
N VAL A 16 0.81 3.74 -27.84
CA VAL A 16 1.95 3.16 -28.56
C VAL A 16 3.27 3.67 -27.99
N LEU A 17 3.38 4.98 -27.72
CA LEU A 17 4.55 5.58 -27.06
C LEU A 17 4.82 5.01 -25.67
N LEU A 18 3.78 4.85 -24.83
CA LEU A 18 3.94 4.25 -23.51
C LEU A 18 4.44 2.80 -23.58
N TYR A 19 3.95 2.02 -24.55
CA TYR A 19 4.44 0.66 -24.78
C TYR A 19 5.90 0.64 -25.22
N PHE A 20 6.35 1.60 -26.03
CA PHE A 20 7.77 1.72 -26.32
C PHE A 20 8.58 2.09 -25.08
N LEU A 21 8.16 3.10 -24.33
CA LEU A 21 8.87 3.54 -23.12
C LEU A 21 8.99 2.41 -22.09
N SER A 22 7.95 1.60 -21.92
CA SER A 22 8.02 0.46 -21.02
C SER A 22 9.03 -0.59 -21.49
N MET A 23 9.04 -0.92 -22.79
CA MET A 23 10.05 -1.81 -23.38
C MET A 23 11.47 -1.25 -23.28
N LEU A 24 11.63 0.07 -23.35
CA LEU A 24 12.91 0.70 -23.11
C LEU A 24 13.37 0.51 -21.67
N PHE A 25 12.52 0.84 -20.71
CA PHE A 25 12.86 0.70 -19.29
C PHE A 25 13.23 -0.74 -18.91
N THR A 26 12.61 -1.76 -19.51
CA THR A 26 12.96 -3.18 -19.23
C THR A 26 14.36 -3.56 -19.72
N ILE A 27 14.75 -3.12 -20.92
CA ILE A 27 16.10 -3.35 -21.48
C ILE A 27 17.15 -2.61 -20.67
N MET A 28 16.83 -1.37 -20.31
CA MET A 28 17.69 -0.52 -19.52
C MET A 28 17.92 -1.13 -18.12
N TYR A 29 16.87 -1.68 -17.52
CA TYR A 29 16.99 -2.38 -16.24
C TYR A 29 17.82 -3.66 -16.33
N SER A 30 17.63 -4.50 -17.36
CA SER A 30 18.38 -5.76 -17.49
C SER A 30 19.87 -5.53 -17.72
N ILE A 31 20.24 -4.56 -18.56
CA ILE A 31 21.63 -4.16 -18.77
C ILE A 31 22.25 -3.61 -17.50
N ARG A 32 21.53 -2.72 -16.79
CA ARG A 32 22.01 -2.18 -15.50
C ARG A 32 22.28 -3.29 -14.49
N LEU A 33 21.38 -4.26 -14.38
CA LEU A 33 21.54 -5.41 -13.50
C LEU A 33 22.80 -6.21 -13.87
N MET A 34 22.93 -6.60 -15.14
CA MET A 34 24.09 -7.35 -15.65
C MET A 34 25.41 -6.62 -15.38
N MET A 35 25.44 -5.30 -15.62
CA MET A 35 26.64 -4.50 -15.41
C MET A 35 27.03 -4.41 -13.94
N ILE A 36 26.06 -4.20 -13.03
CA ILE A 36 26.33 -4.12 -11.59
C ILE A 36 26.72 -5.48 -11.01
N SER A 37 26.10 -6.58 -11.46
CA SER A 37 26.32 -7.91 -10.87
C SER A 37 27.58 -8.61 -11.41
N PHE A 38 27.88 -8.48 -12.71
CA PHE A 38 28.96 -9.25 -13.35
C PHE A 38 30.16 -8.40 -13.77
N MET A 39 29.94 -7.17 -14.23
CA MET A 39 31.01 -6.38 -14.89
C MET A 39 31.71 -5.40 -13.95
N LYS A 40 30.99 -4.84 -12.96
CA LYS A 40 31.60 -3.95 -11.97
C LYS A 40 32.36 -4.75 -10.91
N ASN A 41 33.37 -4.12 -10.33
CA ASN A 41 34.16 -4.71 -9.25
C ASN A 41 33.26 -5.23 -8.13
N TYR A 42 33.52 -6.47 -7.71
CA TYR A 42 32.90 -7.08 -6.56
C TYR A 42 33.07 -6.18 -5.32
N MET A 43 31.99 -5.56 -4.89
CA MET A 43 31.92 -4.78 -3.64
C MET A 43 31.54 -5.67 -2.44
N PHE A 44 31.36 -6.97 -2.66
CA PHE A 44 30.96 -7.91 -1.61
C PHE A 44 32.14 -8.36 -0.75
N MET A 45 31.84 -8.67 0.51
CA MET A 45 32.77 -9.25 1.48
C MET A 45 33.47 -10.50 0.92
N SER A 46 34.66 -10.77 1.46
CA SER A 46 35.56 -11.91 1.17
C SER A 46 34.93 -13.32 1.22
N PHE A 47 33.67 -13.46 1.63
CA PHE A 47 32.92 -14.71 1.70
C PHE A 47 32.02 -14.98 0.49
N SER A 48 32.09 -14.20 -0.58
CA SER A 48 31.23 -14.36 -1.77
C SER A 48 31.51 -15.63 -2.61
N LEU A 49 32.52 -16.42 -2.25
CA LEU A 49 32.97 -17.61 -2.98
C LEU A 49 32.48 -18.93 -2.36
N PHE A 50 31.42 -18.91 -1.54
CA PHE A 50 30.83 -20.17 -1.11
C PHE A 50 30.19 -20.88 -2.31
N GLU A 51 30.72 -22.07 -2.61
CA GLU A 51 30.16 -22.94 -3.64
C GLU A 51 28.71 -23.29 -3.29
N ASN A 52 27.82 -22.89 -4.17
CA ASN A 52 26.40 -23.17 -4.08
C ASN A 52 26.13 -24.68 -4.03
N LEU A 53 25.17 -25.08 -3.19
CA LEU A 53 24.71 -26.47 -3.07
C LEU A 53 24.35 -27.02 -4.46
N LYS A 54 24.81 -28.24 -4.77
CA LYS A 54 24.57 -28.93 -6.06
C LYS A 54 23.09 -28.94 -6.49
N PHE A 55 22.18 -29.03 -5.53
CA PHE A 55 20.73 -29.01 -5.78
C PHE A 55 20.24 -27.69 -6.39
N MET A 56 20.79 -26.54 -5.96
CA MET A 56 20.44 -25.23 -6.51
C MET A 56 20.95 -25.07 -7.95
N ASN A 57 22.15 -25.60 -8.25
CA ASN A 57 22.68 -25.52 -9.61
C ASN A 57 21.86 -26.36 -10.60
N ILE A 58 21.38 -27.54 -10.17
CA ILE A 58 20.51 -28.39 -11.00
C ILE A 58 19.21 -27.67 -11.35
N SER A 59 18.55 -27.01 -10.37
CA SER A 59 17.31 -26.29 -10.63
C SER A 59 17.51 -25.08 -11.55
N MET A 60 18.61 -24.33 -11.38
CA MET A 60 18.96 -23.23 -12.27
C MET A 60 19.18 -23.69 -13.71
N ILE A 61 19.88 -24.81 -13.92
CA ILE A 61 20.14 -25.37 -15.25
C ILE A 61 18.84 -25.82 -15.92
N ILE A 62 17.96 -26.50 -15.19
CA ILE A 62 16.65 -26.93 -15.71
C ILE A 62 15.82 -25.70 -16.12
N LEU A 63 15.75 -24.67 -15.28
CA LEU A 63 15.02 -23.43 -15.59
C LEU A 63 15.60 -22.70 -16.81
N TYR A 64 16.93 -22.65 -16.94
CA TYR A 64 17.60 -22.07 -18.09
C TYR A 64 17.18 -22.76 -19.39
N PHE A 65 17.28 -24.09 -19.47
CA PHE A 65 16.87 -24.83 -20.66
C PHE A 65 15.37 -24.71 -20.95
N MET A 66 14.52 -24.77 -19.91
CA MET A 66 13.09 -24.56 -20.07
C MET A 66 12.77 -23.18 -20.66
N SER A 67 13.44 -22.12 -20.20
CA SER A 67 13.21 -20.76 -20.70
C SER A 67 13.53 -20.60 -22.19
N MET A 68 14.55 -21.32 -22.69
CA MET A 68 14.93 -21.29 -24.12
C MET A 68 13.94 -22.04 -25.00
N PHE A 69 13.60 -23.29 -24.63
CA PHE A 69 12.80 -24.15 -25.50
C PHE A 69 11.30 -23.91 -25.36
N MET A 70 10.81 -23.72 -24.13
CA MET A 70 9.37 -23.66 -23.86
C MET A 70 8.71 -22.46 -24.55
N GLY A 71 9.41 -21.33 -24.70
CA GLY A 71 8.88 -20.18 -25.44
C GLY A 71 8.55 -20.51 -26.90
N SER A 72 9.42 -21.27 -27.57
CA SER A 72 9.20 -21.70 -28.96
C SER A 72 8.06 -22.73 -29.07
N ILE A 73 8.05 -23.73 -28.19
CA ILE A 73 7.02 -24.79 -28.17
C ILE A 73 5.65 -24.18 -27.89
N LEU A 74 5.56 -23.31 -26.88
CA LEU A 74 4.32 -22.60 -26.54
C LEU A 74 3.88 -21.65 -27.65
N SER A 75 4.81 -21.00 -28.36
CA SER A 75 4.43 -20.14 -29.48
C SER A 75 3.70 -20.92 -30.57
N TRP A 76 4.14 -22.15 -30.88
CA TRP A 76 3.46 -23.01 -31.85
C TRP A 76 2.11 -23.54 -31.32
N LEU A 77 2.03 -23.84 -30.02
CA LEU A 77 0.79 -24.34 -29.40
C LEU A 77 -0.27 -23.25 -29.17
N PHE A 78 0.09 -21.99 -28.98
CA PHE A 78 -0.89 -20.93 -28.72
C PHE A 78 -1.24 -20.11 -29.97
N MET A 79 -0.32 -19.99 -30.94
CA MET A 79 -0.53 -19.17 -32.14
C MET A 79 -1.32 -19.90 -33.23
N TYR A 80 -2.41 -20.59 -32.88
CA TYR A 80 -3.31 -21.18 -33.87
C TYR A 80 -4.12 -20.12 -34.63
N ASN A 81 -4.46 -18.99 -33.98
CA ASN A 81 -5.05 -17.83 -34.65
C ASN A 81 -3.95 -16.85 -35.07
N LEU A 82 -3.37 -17.09 -36.25
CA LEU A 82 -2.47 -16.16 -36.90
C LEU A 82 -3.24 -14.96 -37.43
N ASN A 83 -3.38 -13.92 -36.61
CA ASN A 83 -3.59 -12.59 -37.19
C ASN A 83 -2.34 -12.27 -38.01
N LEU A 84 -2.46 -12.25 -39.33
CA LEU A 84 -1.36 -11.88 -40.23
C LEU A 84 -0.93 -10.46 -39.90
N ILE A 85 0.24 -10.32 -39.27
CA ILE A 85 0.81 -9.02 -38.95
C ILE A 85 1.45 -8.46 -40.23
N VAL A 86 0.63 -7.70 -40.98
CA VAL A 86 1.08 -6.96 -42.16
C VAL A 86 1.53 -5.58 -41.69
N LEU A 87 2.83 -5.36 -41.70
CA LEU A 87 3.47 -4.08 -41.41
C LEU A 87 4.45 -3.79 -42.53
N MET A 88 4.62 -2.50 -42.86
CA MET A 88 5.68 -2.06 -43.76
C MET A 88 7.04 -2.49 -43.21
N LYS A 89 7.96 -2.88 -44.11
CA LYS A 89 9.31 -3.35 -43.73
C LYS A 89 10.05 -2.33 -42.85
N GLU A 90 9.84 -1.04 -43.10
CA GLU A 90 10.44 0.06 -42.36
C GLU A 90 10.05 0.05 -40.87
N THR A 91 8.78 -0.18 -40.56
CA THR A 91 8.31 -0.19 -39.16
C THR A 91 8.85 -1.41 -38.42
N LYS A 92 8.97 -2.57 -39.07
CA LYS A 92 9.60 -3.76 -38.47
C LYS A 92 11.08 -3.53 -38.17
N MET A 93 11.82 -2.93 -39.11
CA MET A 93 13.25 -2.63 -38.92
C MET A 93 13.48 -1.55 -37.87
N PHE A 94 12.58 -0.57 -37.78
CA PHE A 94 12.62 0.48 -36.76
C PHE A 94 12.59 -0.12 -35.34
N LEU A 95 11.76 -1.13 -35.09
CA LEU A 95 11.70 -1.80 -33.78
C LEU A 95 13.05 -2.39 -33.37
N LEU A 96 13.70 -3.10 -34.29
CA LEU A 96 15.00 -3.73 -34.05
C LEU A 96 16.10 -2.68 -33.84
N LEU A 97 16.14 -1.66 -34.68
CA LEU A 97 17.10 -0.56 -34.58
C LEU A 97 16.94 0.19 -33.25
N TRP A 98 15.70 0.46 -32.84
CA TRP A 98 15.37 1.08 -31.57
C TRP A 98 15.94 0.25 -30.41
N LEU A 99 15.66 -1.05 -30.36
CA LEU A 99 16.21 -1.91 -29.30
C LEU A 99 17.75 -1.81 -29.21
N LEU A 100 18.46 -1.89 -30.34
CA LEU A 100 19.92 -1.81 -30.40
C LEU A 100 20.46 -0.44 -29.96
N LEU A 101 19.86 0.66 -30.43
CA LEU A 101 20.23 2.02 -30.06
C LEU A 101 20.16 2.22 -28.56
N PHE A 102 19.11 1.72 -27.92
CA PHE A 102 18.92 1.90 -26.49
C PHE A 102 19.86 1.04 -25.65
N MET A 103 20.27 -0.13 -26.12
CA MET A 103 21.34 -0.88 -25.45
C MET A 103 22.66 -0.10 -25.44
N LEU A 104 23.00 0.56 -26.56
CA LEU A 104 24.21 1.38 -26.68
C LEU A 104 24.14 2.64 -25.81
N LEU A 105 23.00 3.35 -25.85
CA LEU A 105 22.75 4.51 -25.00
C LEU A 105 22.91 4.16 -23.52
N MET A 106 22.47 2.97 -23.11
CA MET A 106 22.57 2.57 -21.71
C MET A 106 23.99 2.43 -21.21
N LYS A 107 24.86 1.86 -22.05
CA LYS A 107 26.28 1.76 -21.73
C LYS A 107 26.88 3.15 -21.50
N LEU A 108 26.55 4.11 -22.36
CA LEU A 108 26.98 5.50 -22.22
C LEU A 108 26.44 6.15 -20.93
N PHE A 109 25.18 5.91 -20.57
CA PHE A 109 24.59 6.46 -19.33
C PHE A 109 25.26 5.92 -18.06
N ILE A 110 25.68 4.66 -18.06
CA ILE A 110 26.39 4.04 -16.92
C ILE A 110 27.79 4.67 -16.76
N ASP A 111 28.50 4.90 -17.86
CA ASP A 111 29.81 5.54 -17.83
C ASP A 111 29.72 7.02 -17.36
N MET A 112 28.58 7.67 -17.60
CA MET A 112 28.30 9.06 -17.19
C MET A 112 27.75 9.20 -15.76
N GLU A 113 28.03 8.24 -14.87
CA GLU A 113 27.54 8.17 -13.49
C GLU A 113 27.68 9.46 -12.66
N LEU A 114 28.67 10.28 -12.97
CA LEU A 114 28.92 11.56 -12.31
C LEU A 114 27.86 12.63 -12.62
N PHE A 115 27.24 12.61 -13.80
CA PHE A 115 26.25 13.61 -14.22
C PHE A 115 24.90 13.43 -13.52
N VAL A 116 24.53 12.18 -13.21
CA VAL A 116 23.25 11.83 -12.56
C VAL A 116 23.19 12.31 -11.11
N LYS A 117 24.34 12.54 -10.45
CA LYS A 117 24.40 13.11 -9.09
C LYS A 117 23.83 14.53 -9.00
N LYS A 118 23.60 15.24 -10.11
CA LYS A 118 22.98 16.58 -10.10
C LYS A 118 21.46 16.54 -9.93
N PHE A 119 20.80 15.45 -10.29
CA PHE A 119 19.33 15.30 -10.22
C PHE A 119 18.88 14.42 -9.05
N ILE A 120 19.37 14.71 -7.85
CA ILE A 120 19.09 13.89 -6.64
C ILE A 120 17.59 13.82 -6.34
N ASN A 121 16.87 14.94 -6.45
CA ASN A 121 15.44 14.98 -6.11
C ASN A 121 14.60 14.12 -7.06
N ILE A 122 14.86 14.20 -8.36
CA ILE A 122 14.17 13.38 -9.37
C ILE A 122 14.53 11.90 -9.18
N LYS A 123 15.83 11.60 -8.95
CA LYS A 123 16.28 10.24 -8.66
C LYS A 123 15.60 9.67 -7.41
N PHE A 124 15.49 10.47 -6.35
CA PHE A 124 14.86 10.05 -5.10
C PHE A 124 13.37 9.79 -5.28
N PHE A 125 12.68 10.63 -6.05
CA PHE A 125 11.27 10.43 -6.40
C PHE A 125 11.05 9.13 -7.19
N ILE A 126 11.87 8.86 -8.21
CA ILE A 126 11.78 7.62 -9.01
C ILE A 126 12.16 6.40 -8.16
N TYR A 127 13.20 6.52 -7.31
CA TYR A 127 13.65 5.45 -6.42
C TYR A 127 12.57 5.04 -5.42
N LYS A 128 11.85 6.00 -4.83
CA LYS A 128 10.72 5.77 -3.92
C LYS A 128 9.43 5.36 -4.64
N MET A 129 9.53 4.81 -5.86
CA MET A 129 8.38 4.40 -6.68
C MET A 129 7.31 5.51 -6.76
N PHE A 130 7.71 6.69 -7.22
CA PHE A 130 6.84 7.87 -7.33
C PHE A 130 6.22 8.31 -5.99
N ASN A 131 6.87 8.02 -4.85
CA ASN A 131 6.36 8.28 -3.50
C ASN A 131 5.00 7.59 -3.20
N MET A 132 4.67 6.51 -3.91
CA MET A 132 3.40 5.78 -3.69
C MET A 132 3.23 5.31 -2.24
N ASP A 133 4.31 4.92 -1.57
CA ASP A 133 4.29 4.53 -0.16
C ASP A 133 3.84 5.69 0.75
N ASN A 134 4.22 6.93 0.45
CA ASN A 134 3.79 8.08 1.25
C ASN A 134 2.29 8.34 1.08
N PHE A 135 1.76 8.18 -0.14
CA PHE A 135 0.33 8.30 -0.40
C PHE A 135 -0.48 7.23 0.34
N SER A 136 0.02 5.99 0.40
CA SER A 136 -0.67 4.92 1.13
C SER A 136 -0.64 5.14 2.65
N ILE A 137 0.45 5.71 3.18
CA ILE A 137 0.57 6.05 4.60
C ILE A 137 -0.36 7.20 5.01
N GLU A 138 -0.64 8.17 4.14
CA GLU A 138 -1.56 9.27 4.46
C GLU A 138 -3.01 8.79 4.68
N VAL A 139 -3.41 7.69 4.03
CA VAL A 139 -4.70 7.03 4.25
C VAL A 139 -4.82 6.45 5.68
N ILE A 140 -3.70 6.24 6.39
CA ILE A 140 -3.67 5.72 7.77
C ILE A 140 -4.20 6.75 8.81
N ASN A 141 -4.60 7.96 8.39
CA ASN A 141 -5.40 8.86 9.21
C ASN A 141 -6.74 8.24 9.71
N ILE A 142 -7.13 7.06 9.20
CA ILE A 142 -8.17 6.21 9.80
C ILE A 142 -7.94 5.95 11.30
N LEU A 143 -6.68 5.85 11.76
CA LEU A 143 -6.38 5.66 13.19
C LEU A 143 -6.84 6.85 14.05
N LYS A 144 -6.77 8.08 13.52
CA LYS A 144 -7.29 9.27 14.23
C LYS A 144 -8.81 9.20 14.36
N PHE A 145 -9.50 8.76 13.32
CA PHE A 145 -10.94 8.52 13.37
C PHE A 145 -11.30 7.39 14.34
N GLY A 146 -10.52 6.31 14.38
CA GLY A 146 -10.69 5.23 15.37
C GLY A 146 -10.58 5.75 16.82
N ASN A 147 -9.60 6.61 17.11
CA ASN A 147 -9.46 7.21 18.44
C ASN A 147 -10.61 8.16 18.79
N LEU A 148 -11.10 8.95 17.82
CA LEU A 148 -12.29 9.79 18.02
C LEU A 148 -13.53 8.95 18.31
N TYR A 149 -13.74 7.88 17.54
CA TYR A 149 -14.83 6.94 17.74
C TYR A 149 -14.78 6.31 19.14
N TYR A 150 -13.61 5.80 19.53
CA TYR A 150 -13.38 5.22 20.85
C TYR A 150 -13.70 6.20 21.99
N LYS A 151 -13.26 7.46 21.87
CA LYS A 151 -13.53 8.49 22.89
C LYS A 151 -15.00 8.89 22.97
N ILE A 152 -15.65 9.11 21.82
CA ILE A 152 -17.01 9.64 21.79
C ILE A 152 -18.02 8.55 22.15
N ILE A 153 -17.88 7.36 21.57
CA ILE A 153 -18.90 6.32 21.67
C ILE A 153 -18.64 5.43 22.87
N GLU A 154 -17.46 4.81 22.96
CA GLU A 154 -17.17 3.86 24.03
C GLU A 154 -17.00 4.56 25.38
N LYS A 155 -16.12 5.57 25.46
CA LYS A 155 -15.85 6.30 26.71
C LYS A 155 -16.83 7.45 27.01
N GLY A 156 -17.61 7.89 26.04
CA GLY A 156 -18.51 9.03 26.18
C GLY A 156 -19.95 8.58 26.38
N TRP A 157 -20.68 8.44 25.28
CA TRP A 157 -22.11 8.14 25.30
C TRP A 157 -22.43 6.83 26.01
N ASN A 158 -21.67 5.76 25.75
CA ASN A 158 -21.97 4.46 26.37
C ASN A 158 -21.75 4.48 27.89
N GLU A 159 -20.71 5.15 28.39
CA GLU A 159 -20.51 5.30 29.85
C GLU A 159 -21.59 6.17 30.50
N LEU A 160 -22.03 7.23 29.80
CA LEU A 160 -23.13 8.09 30.22
C LEU A 160 -24.48 7.35 30.27
N TYR A 161 -24.81 6.52 29.28
CA TYR A 161 -26.08 5.78 29.28
C TYR A 161 -26.08 4.55 30.17
N SER A 162 -24.90 4.01 30.49
CA SER A 162 -24.76 2.81 31.31
C SER A 162 -24.33 3.15 32.74
N GLY A 163 -23.20 2.62 33.20
CA GLY A 163 -22.82 2.57 34.61
C GLY A 163 -22.80 3.93 35.29
N GLN A 164 -21.99 4.88 34.80
CA GLN A 164 -21.78 6.14 35.50
C GLN A 164 -23.05 6.98 35.53
N GLY A 165 -23.76 7.14 34.40
CA GLY A 165 -24.98 7.95 34.39
C GLY A 165 -26.13 7.35 35.19
N VAL A 166 -26.28 6.03 35.21
CA VAL A 166 -27.29 5.37 36.06
C VAL A 166 -26.99 5.58 37.54
N ILE A 167 -25.72 5.53 37.95
CA ILE A 167 -25.31 5.82 39.33
C ILE A 167 -25.63 7.28 39.70
N TYR A 168 -25.34 8.25 38.82
CA TYR A 168 -25.68 9.65 39.04
C TYR A 168 -27.19 9.87 39.19
N LEU A 169 -28.00 9.25 38.33
CA LEU A 169 -29.46 9.29 38.43
C LEU A 169 -29.96 8.70 39.74
N TYR A 170 -29.42 7.56 40.16
CA TYR A 170 -29.79 6.92 41.42
C TYR A 170 -29.48 7.79 42.64
N ILE A 171 -28.28 8.39 42.69
CA ILE A 171 -27.89 9.30 43.76
C ILE A 171 -28.83 10.51 43.81
N TYR A 172 -29.18 11.07 42.64
CA TYR A 172 -30.11 12.19 42.56
C TYR A 172 -31.50 11.84 43.10
N LEU A 173 -32.06 10.69 42.68
CA LEU A 173 -33.34 10.20 43.16
C LEU A 173 -33.31 9.97 44.67
N MET A 174 -32.26 9.32 45.18
CA MET A 174 -32.12 9.06 46.62
C MET A 174 -32.05 10.34 47.44
N LYS A 175 -31.33 11.36 46.97
CA LYS A 175 -31.29 12.68 47.63
C LYS A 175 -32.69 13.33 47.68
N TYR A 176 -33.46 13.19 46.61
CA TYR A 176 -34.85 13.66 46.56
C TYR A 176 -35.75 12.89 47.54
N PHE A 177 -35.67 11.55 47.56
CA PHE A 177 -36.41 10.73 48.51
C PHE A 177 -36.06 11.03 49.96
N MET A 178 -34.78 11.27 50.27
CA MET A 178 -34.36 11.68 51.61
C MET A 178 -34.96 13.02 52.01
N LYS A 179 -35.02 13.99 51.09
CA LYS A 179 -35.66 15.30 51.35
C LYS A 179 -37.16 15.14 51.61
N PHE A 180 -37.86 14.31 50.83
CA PHE A 180 -39.27 13.99 51.07
C PHE A 180 -39.49 13.30 52.43
N LYS A 181 -38.66 12.32 52.79
CA LYS A 181 -38.72 11.65 54.10
C LYS A 181 -38.52 12.63 55.26
N TYR A 182 -37.57 13.56 55.12
CA TYR A 182 -37.32 14.59 56.14
C TYR A 182 -38.54 15.49 56.34
N MET A 183 -39.19 15.93 55.26
CA MET A 183 -40.44 16.72 55.35
C MET A 183 -41.57 15.94 56.02
N ASN A 184 -41.76 14.66 55.66
CA ASN A 184 -42.76 13.82 56.30
C ASN A 184 -42.48 13.62 57.81
N PHE A 185 -41.21 13.49 58.19
CA PHE A 185 -40.82 13.39 59.60
C PHE A 185 -41.13 14.66 60.39
N LEU A 186 -40.88 15.84 59.81
CA LEU A 186 -41.28 17.12 60.41
C LEU A 186 -42.80 17.21 60.60
N ILE A 187 -43.60 16.81 59.60
CA ILE A 187 -45.07 16.79 59.71
C ILE A 187 -45.51 15.85 60.83
N PHE A 188 -44.90 14.67 60.94
CA PHE A 188 -45.21 13.71 62.01
C PHE A 188 -44.94 14.30 63.41
N ILE A 189 -43.82 15.00 63.60
CA ILE A 189 -43.50 15.68 64.87
C ILE A 189 -44.54 16.76 65.20
N ILE A 190 -44.96 17.55 64.21
CA ILE A 190 -45.97 18.60 64.40
C ILE A 190 -47.32 17.98 64.83
N LEU A 191 -47.75 16.90 64.18
CA LEU A 191 -48.99 16.21 64.55
C LEU A 191 -48.91 15.59 65.95
N TYR A 192 -47.78 14.97 66.30
CA TYR A 192 -47.59 14.36 67.61
C TYR A 192 -47.60 15.39 68.74
N THR A 193 -46.92 16.53 68.54
CA THR A 193 -46.92 17.64 69.50
C THR A 193 -48.33 18.23 69.68
N TYR A 194 -49.08 18.40 68.58
CA TYR A 194 -50.47 18.86 68.66
C TYR A 194 -51.36 17.91 69.46
N MET A 195 -51.22 16.59 69.24
CA MET A 195 -51.97 15.58 70.00
C MET A 195 -51.68 15.64 71.50
N ILE A 196 -50.41 15.79 71.90
CA ILE A 196 -50.05 15.92 73.33
C ILE A 196 -50.68 17.16 73.93
N VAL A 197 -50.60 18.30 73.24
CA VAL A 197 -51.20 19.56 73.72
C VAL A 197 -52.72 19.41 73.85
N PHE A 198 -53.37 18.75 72.90
CA PHE A 198 -54.81 18.48 72.97
C PHE A 198 -55.18 17.62 74.19
N ILE A 199 -54.42 16.56 74.48
CA ILE A 199 -54.61 15.70 75.66
C ILE A 199 -54.34 16.43 76.98
N LEU A 200 -53.48 17.46 77.00
CA LEU A 200 -53.23 18.25 78.21
C LEU A 200 -54.30 19.31 78.47
N LEU A 201 -54.98 19.78 77.42
CA LEU A 201 -56.00 20.82 77.50
C LEU A 201 -57.42 20.27 77.77
N PHE A 202 -57.67 19.00 77.44
CA PHE A 202 -58.94 18.29 77.66
C PHE A 202 -58.75 17.13 78.64
#